data_AF-K1QGW1-F1
#
_entry.id   AF-K1QGW1-F1
#
_cell.length_a   1.000
_cell.length_b   1.000
_cell.length_c   1.000
_cell.angle_alpha   90.00
_cell.angle_beta   90.00
_cell.angle_gamma   90.00
#
_symmetry.space_group_name_H-M   'P 1'
#
loop_
_entity.id
_entity.type
_entity.pdbx_description
1 polymer ?
#
loop_
_entity_poly.entity_id
_entity_poly.type
_entity_poly.pdbx_seq_one_letter_code
_entity_poly.pdbx_strand_id
1 'polypeptide(L)'
;MLPIAKCVANAEDIVEAVNAQINSEDLGRLFAVVHVAGFQRKVTVNDIIVVETSSYPSVGTRIRLEKVLLVGSKDFTLVGRPLLSRSVVNIEATVIEKTLSPMVLSFLMVRRRRVRKLRMQKTQQVVLLINSIEVNSLED
;
A
#
# COMPACT_ATOMS: atom_id res chain seq x y z
N MET A 1 43.95 9.54 -26.84
CA MET A 1 43.30 8.31 -26.34
C MET A 1 42.59 8.69 -25.05
N LEU A 2 41.29 8.98 -25.12
CA LEU A 2 40.49 9.29 -23.94
C LEU A 2 40.10 7.98 -23.26
N PRO A 3 40.11 7.91 -21.92
CA PRO A 3 39.66 6.71 -21.23
C PRO A 3 38.17 6.53 -21.55
N ILE A 4 37.85 5.38 -22.13
CA ILE A 4 36.48 4.89 -22.30
C ILE A 4 35.86 4.90 -20.91
N ALA A 5 34.83 5.70 -20.70
CA ALA A 5 34.09 5.78 -19.45
C ALA A 5 33.77 4.34 -19.00
N LYS A 6 34.14 3.99 -17.76
CA LYS A 6 33.70 2.75 -17.13
C LYS A 6 32.18 2.76 -17.13
N CYS A 7 31.58 2.11 -18.12
CA CYS A 7 30.19 1.70 -18.05
C CYS A 7 30.11 0.51 -17.09
N VAL A 8 29.03 0.47 -16.31
CA VAL A 8 28.72 -0.48 -15.22
C VAL A 8 29.27 -0.03 -13.86
N ALA A 9 28.47 0.77 -13.15
CA ALA A 9 28.42 0.67 -11.69
C ALA A 9 27.82 -0.71 -11.38
N ASN A 10 28.48 -1.49 -10.52
CA ASN A 10 27.99 -2.80 -10.14
C ASN A 10 26.66 -2.65 -9.39
N ALA A 11 25.83 -3.70 -9.38
CA ALA A 11 24.58 -3.67 -8.62
C ALA A 11 24.82 -3.40 -7.13
N GLU A 12 25.94 -3.88 -6.59
CA GLU A 12 26.41 -3.66 -5.22
C GLU A 12 26.63 -2.16 -4.96
N ASP A 13 27.37 -1.46 -5.83
CA ASP A 13 27.63 -0.02 -5.71
C ASP A 13 26.33 0.82 -5.65
N ILE A 14 25.30 0.40 -6.41
CA ILE A 14 23.99 1.07 -6.43
C ILE A 14 23.23 0.81 -5.12
N VAL A 15 23.27 -0.41 -4.60
CA VAL A 15 22.64 -0.78 -3.33
C VAL A 15 23.30 -0.03 -2.18
N GLU A 16 24.63 0.07 -2.17
CA GLU A 16 25.38 0.85 -1.19
C GLU A 16 25.00 2.34 -1.23
N ALA A 17 24.88 2.93 -2.43
CA ALA A 17 24.45 4.33 -2.58
C ALA A 17 23.02 4.56 -2.06
N VAL A 18 22.09 3.63 -2.32
CA VAL A 18 20.72 3.70 -1.79
C VAL A 18 20.72 3.55 -0.27
N ASN A 19 21.50 2.62 0.27
CA ASN A 19 21.65 2.45 1.72
C ASN A 19 22.23 3.70 2.38
N ALA A 20 23.21 4.36 1.76
CA ALA A 20 23.74 5.64 2.24
C ALA A 20 22.67 6.74 2.27
N GLN A 21 21.79 6.81 1.26
CA GLN A 21 20.67 7.76 1.24
C GLN A 21 19.60 7.44 2.29
N ILE A 22 19.33 6.16 2.55
CA ILE A 22 18.40 5.75 3.62
C ILE A 22 18.95 6.18 4.99
N ASN A 23 20.25 6.01 5.21
CA ASN A 23 20.91 6.38 6.46
C ASN A 23 21.05 7.90 6.66
N SER A 24 21.10 8.70 5.60
CA SER A 24 21.15 10.16 5.70
C SER A 24 19.78 10.80 5.97
N GLU A 25 18.70 10.01 6.00
CA GLU A 25 17.30 10.41 6.21
C GLU A 25 16.74 11.42 5.18
N ASP A 26 17.47 11.71 4.10
CA ASP A 26 17.06 12.63 3.03
C ASP A 26 16.05 12.00 2.05
N LEU A 27 15.03 11.34 2.57
CA LEU A 27 14.13 10.46 1.80
C LEU A 27 12.93 11.18 1.18
N GLY A 28 12.72 12.45 1.53
CA GLY A 28 11.55 13.22 1.11
C GLY A 28 10.22 12.53 1.47
N ARG A 29 9.15 12.84 0.74
CA ARG A 29 7.84 12.20 0.95
C ARG A 29 7.79 10.85 0.25
N LEU A 30 7.74 9.78 1.04
CA LEU A 30 7.61 8.41 0.55
C LEU A 30 6.17 8.09 0.11
N PHE A 31 6.06 7.17 -0.86
CA PHE A 31 4.81 6.50 -1.21
C PHE A 31 5.01 4.99 -1.29
N ALA A 32 3.95 4.22 -1.06
CA ALA A 32 4.00 2.78 -1.14
C ALA A 32 2.82 2.20 -1.92
N VAL A 33 2.99 1.00 -2.45
CA VAL A 33 1.91 0.19 -3.00
C VAL A 33 1.67 -0.99 -2.07
N VAL A 34 0.51 -0.99 -1.42
CA VAL A 34 0.10 -1.99 -0.44
C VAL A 34 -1.01 -2.88 -1.00
N HIS A 35 -0.98 -4.16 -0.65
CA HIS A 35 -2.06 -5.09 -0.98
C HIS A 35 -2.93 -5.35 0.24
N VAL A 36 -4.14 -4.79 0.21
CA VAL A 36 -5.10 -4.85 1.32
C VAL A 36 -6.47 -5.27 0.79
N ALA A 37 -7.09 -6.24 1.46
CA ALA A 37 -8.41 -6.78 1.09
C ALA A 37 -8.54 -7.19 -0.40
N GLY A 38 -7.48 -7.77 -0.98
CA GLY A 38 -7.49 -8.26 -2.37
C GLY A 38 -7.18 -7.19 -3.42
N PHE A 39 -7.05 -5.92 -3.04
CA PHE A 39 -6.74 -4.81 -3.97
C PHE A 39 -5.38 -4.19 -3.66
N GLN A 40 -4.70 -3.71 -4.71
CA GLN A 40 -3.51 -2.90 -4.56
C GLN A 40 -3.92 -1.43 -4.41
N ARG A 41 -3.30 -0.71 -3.48
CA ARG A 41 -3.53 0.71 -3.26
C ARG A 41 -2.21 1.44 -3.19
N LYS A 42 -2.13 2.55 -3.93
CA LYS A 42 -1.08 3.55 -3.75
C LYS A 42 -1.43 4.38 -2.52
N VAL A 43 -0.49 4.48 -1.59
CA VAL A 43 -0.67 5.20 -0.32
C VAL A 43 0.53 6.11 -0.06
N THR A 44 0.26 7.23 0.59
CA THR A 44 1.25 8.14 1.16
C THR A 44 0.94 8.40 2.63
N VAL A 45 1.88 9.03 3.35
CA VAL A 45 1.66 9.44 4.74
C VAL A 45 0.45 10.39 4.83
N ASN A 46 -0.40 10.17 5.84
CA ASN A 46 -1.66 10.87 6.11
C ASN A 46 -2.79 10.63 5.10
N ASP A 47 -2.67 9.64 4.21
CA ASP A 47 -3.78 9.26 3.34
C ASP A 47 -4.84 8.44 4.08
N ILE A 48 -6.09 8.65 3.68
CA ILE A 48 -7.25 7.90 4.16
C ILE A 48 -7.65 6.87 3.10
N ILE A 49 -7.71 5.60 3.48
CA ILE A 49 -8.14 4.50 2.60
C ILE A 49 -9.37 3.78 3.17
N VAL A 50 -10.37 3.57 2.32
CA VAL A 50 -11.60 2.83 2.68
C VAL A 50 -11.46 1.37 2.27
N VAL A 51 -11.32 0.45 3.21
CA VAL A 51 -11.11 -0.98 2.96
C VAL A 51 -12.42 -1.75 3.20
N GLU A 52 -12.79 -2.59 2.24
CA GLU A 52 -13.94 -3.49 2.40
C GLU A 52 -13.50 -4.74 3.16
N THR A 53 -13.99 -4.88 4.38
CA THR A 53 -13.58 -5.96 5.28
C THR A 53 -14.60 -6.15 6.39
N SER A 54 -14.87 -7.40 6.74
CA SER A 54 -15.82 -7.75 7.78
C SER A 54 -15.18 -7.76 9.18
N SER A 55 -13.88 -8.01 9.29
CA SER A 55 -13.19 -8.24 10.56
C SER A 55 -11.92 -7.41 10.67
N TYR A 56 -12.01 -6.28 11.38
CA TYR A 56 -10.88 -5.46 11.81
C TYR A 56 -10.99 -5.18 13.31
N PRO A 57 -9.86 -4.90 14.00
CA PRO A 57 -9.84 -4.57 15.43
C PRO A 57 -10.64 -3.30 15.75
N SER A 58 -10.76 -2.95 17.02
CA SER A 58 -11.49 -1.76 17.49
C SER A 58 -11.04 -0.48 16.79
N VAL A 59 -11.94 0.51 16.77
CA VAL A 59 -11.59 1.86 16.33
C VAL A 59 -10.45 2.39 17.21
N GLY A 60 -9.48 3.09 16.62
CA GLY A 60 -8.28 3.61 17.27
C GLY A 60 -7.12 2.61 17.34
N THR A 61 -7.30 1.36 16.95
CA THR A 61 -6.20 0.39 16.93
C THR A 61 -5.23 0.69 15.79
N ARG A 62 -3.93 0.66 16.12
CA ARG A 62 -2.82 0.73 15.15
C ARG A 62 -2.54 -0.66 14.58
N ILE A 63 -2.37 -0.72 13.27
CA ILE A 63 -2.21 -1.94 12.49
C ILE A 63 -1.03 -1.75 11.55
N ARG A 64 -0.20 -2.79 11.46
CA ARG A 64 0.90 -2.82 10.50
C ARG A 64 0.46 -3.46 9.18
N LEU A 65 0.69 -2.78 8.06
CA LEU A 65 0.41 -3.32 6.73
C LEU A 65 1.64 -4.11 6.23
N GLU A 66 1.58 -5.43 6.31
CA GLU A 66 2.74 -6.29 5.97
C GLU A 66 2.93 -6.50 4.45
N LYS A 67 1.84 -6.53 3.68
CA LYS A 67 1.90 -6.86 2.25
C LYS A 67 2.20 -5.61 1.43
N VAL A 68 3.47 -5.26 1.36
CA VAL A 68 3.99 -4.13 0.56
C VAL A 68 4.68 -4.67 -0.69
N LEU A 69 4.32 -4.15 -1.85
CA LEU A 69 4.92 -4.56 -3.13
C LEU A 69 6.04 -3.62 -3.55
N LEU A 70 5.85 -2.33 -3.32
CA LEU A 70 6.73 -1.27 -3.79
C LEU A 70 6.77 -0.13 -2.78
N VAL A 71 7.94 0.46 -2.59
CA VAL A 71 8.12 1.74 -1.90
C VAL A 71 8.91 2.66 -2.81
N GLY A 72 8.47 3.90 -2.94
CA GLY A 72 9.12 4.91 -3.74
C GLY A 72 9.46 6.14 -2.92
N SER A 73 10.69 6.61 -3.09
CA SER A 73 11.16 7.93 -2.71
C SER A 73 11.19 8.84 -3.95
N LYS A 74 11.71 10.05 -3.79
CA LYS A 74 11.97 11.00 -4.87
C LYS A 74 13.06 10.48 -5.83
N ASP A 75 14.11 9.88 -5.26
CA ASP A 75 15.33 9.57 -6.01
C ASP A 75 15.51 8.05 -6.28
N PHE A 76 14.87 7.19 -5.48
CA PHE A 76 14.94 5.73 -5.65
C PHE A 76 13.59 5.04 -5.43
N THR A 77 13.50 3.80 -5.90
CA THR A 77 12.32 2.93 -5.72
C THR A 77 12.75 1.51 -5.38
N LEU A 78 12.17 0.95 -4.33
CA LEU A 78 12.33 -0.44 -3.93
C LEU A 78 11.16 -1.25 -4.47
N VAL A 79 11.45 -2.28 -5.25
CA VAL A 79 10.44 -3.16 -5.87
C VAL A 79 10.62 -4.58 -5.35
N GLY A 80 9.56 -5.13 -4.78
CA GLY A 80 9.53 -6.49 -4.25
C GLY A 80 9.43 -7.56 -5.33
N ARG A 81 9.78 -8.79 -4.96
CA ARG A 81 9.64 -10.00 -5.81
C ARG A 81 8.82 -11.08 -5.08
N PRO A 82 7.48 -11.05 -5.11
CA PRO A 82 6.57 -9.95 -5.43
C PRO A 82 6.33 -8.98 -4.25
N LEU A 83 6.77 -9.34 -3.04
CA LEU A 83 6.63 -8.54 -1.82
C LEU A 83 8.01 -8.06 -1.35
N LEU A 84 8.04 -6.93 -0.65
CA LEU A 84 9.21 -6.47 0.11
C LEU A 84 9.26 -7.19 1.46
N SER A 85 10.48 -7.36 2.00
CA SER A 85 10.68 -8.01 3.29
C SER A 85 10.13 -7.15 4.43
N ARG A 86 9.65 -7.82 5.48
CA ARG A 86 9.10 -7.14 6.67
C ARG A 86 10.15 -6.34 7.43
N SER A 87 11.42 -6.73 7.35
CA SER A 87 12.48 -5.98 8.05
C SER A 87 12.74 -4.63 7.39
N VAL A 88 12.61 -4.55 6.07
CA VAL A 88 12.94 -3.36 5.28
C VAL A 88 11.85 -2.30 5.33
N VAL A 89 10.57 -2.69 5.37
CA VAL A 89 9.47 -1.70 5.33
C VAL A 89 8.51 -1.86 6.50
N ASN A 90 8.24 -0.75 7.17
CA ASN A 90 7.20 -0.64 8.18
C ASN A 90 6.16 0.41 7.75
N ILE A 91 4.91 -0.03 7.56
CA ILE A 91 3.79 0.86 7.27
C ILE A 91 2.76 0.70 8.38
N GLU A 92 2.57 1.77 9.14
CA GLU A 92 1.57 1.83 10.20
C GLU A 92 0.30 2.53 9.73
N ALA A 93 -0.84 1.95 10.05
CA ALA A 93 -2.16 2.50 9.78
C ALA A 93 -3.03 2.46 11.04
N THR A 94 -3.87 3.48 11.26
CA THR A 94 -4.85 3.51 12.35
C THR A 94 -6.25 3.32 11.81
N VAL A 95 -7.08 2.55 12.52
CA VAL A 95 -8.52 2.47 12.23
C VAL A 95 -9.20 3.74 12.73
N ILE A 96 -9.71 4.58 11.83
CA ILE A 96 -10.47 5.79 12.19
C ILE A 96 -11.92 5.45 12.51
N GLU A 97 -12.58 4.71 11.63
CA GLU A 97 -14.01 4.44 11.76
C GLU A 97 -14.40 3.13 11.05
N LYS A 98 -15.54 2.59 11.46
CA LYS A 98 -16.21 1.45 10.83
C LYS A 98 -17.54 1.94 10.30
N THR A 99 -17.69 1.90 8.98
CA THR A 99 -18.86 2.46 8.29
C THR A 99 -19.50 1.42 7.38
N LEU A 100 -20.71 1.70 6.94
CA LEU A 100 -21.39 0.93 5.90
C LEU A 100 -21.28 1.71 4.60
N SER A 101 -21.11 1.00 3.50
CA SER A 101 -21.16 1.61 2.17
C SER A 101 -22.50 2.29 1.93
N PRO A 102 -22.55 3.23 0.97
CA PRO A 102 -23.82 3.64 0.37
C PRO A 102 -24.62 2.42 -0.09
N MET A 103 -25.93 2.55 -0.04
CA MET A 103 -26.85 1.49 -0.41
C MET A 103 -26.78 1.24 -1.92
N VAL A 104 -26.35 0.04 -2.30
CA VAL A 104 -26.35 -0.41 -3.70
C VAL A 104 -27.64 -1.16 -3.99
N LEU A 105 -28.33 -0.75 -5.05
CA LEU A 105 -29.55 -1.38 -5.54
C LEU A 105 -29.23 -2.27 -6.73
N SER A 106 -29.42 -3.58 -6.58
CA SER A 106 -29.31 -4.55 -7.68
C SER A 106 -30.69 -5.00 -8.10
N PHE A 107 -31.11 -4.60 -9.29
CA PHE A 107 -32.43 -4.94 -9.83
C PHE A 107 -32.29 -5.95 -10.98
N LEU A 108 -32.96 -7.10 -10.84
CA LEU A 108 -33.06 -8.12 -11.88
C LEU A 108 -34.49 -8.18 -12.40
N MET A 109 -34.66 -8.01 -13.71
CA MET A 109 -35.94 -8.16 -14.39
C MET A 109 -35.80 -9.06 -15.61
N VAL A 110 -36.60 -10.12 -15.67
CA VAL A 110 -36.62 -11.06 -16.80
C VAL A 110 -37.94 -10.95 -17.54
N ARG A 111 -37.87 -10.60 -18.83
CA ARG A 111 -39.04 -10.38 -19.70
C ARG A 111 -39.88 -11.65 -19.80
N ARG A 112 -41.21 -11.51 -19.72
CA ARG A 112 -42.23 -12.58 -19.86
C ARG A 112 -42.10 -13.78 -18.90
N ARG A 113 -41.16 -13.75 -17.95
CA ARG A 113 -40.99 -14.81 -16.93
C ARG A 113 -41.52 -14.43 -15.54
N ARG A 114 -42.20 -13.29 -15.41
CA ARG A 114 -42.69 -12.72 -14.13
C ARG A 114 -41.61 -12.66 -13.04
N VAL A 115 -40.33 -12.58 -13.40
CA VAL A 115 -39.22 -12.42 -12.44
C VAL A 115 -38.85 -10.94 -12.37
N ARG A 116 -39.11 -10.34 -11.21
CA ARG A 116 -38.64 -9.00 -10.82
C ARG A 116 -38.11 -9.10 -9.40
N LYS A 117 -36.82 -8.84 -9.19
CA LYS A 117 -36.17 -8.89 -7.89
C LYS A 117 -35.37 -7.62 -7.68
N LEU A 118 -35.62 -6.92 -6.59
CA LEU A 118 -34.81 -5.80 -6.13
C LEU A 118 -34.04 -6.26 -4.89
N ARG A 119 -32.72 -6.20 -4.94
CA ARG A 119 -31.84 -6.49 -3.80
C ARG A 119 -31.17 -5.21 -3.37
N MET A 120 -31.19 -4.97 -2.07
CA MET A 120 -30.57 -3.82 -1.42
C MET A 120 -29.38 -4.34 -0.64
N GLN A 121 -28.18 -3.83 -0.90
CA GLN A 121 -26.96 -4.30 -0.26
C GLN A 121 -26.15 -3.12 0.24
N LYS A 122 -25.61 -3.25 1.45
CA LYS A 122 -24.56 -2.39 2.00
C LYS A 122 -23.38 -3.29 2.37
N THR A 123 -22.18 -2.92 1.98
CA THR A 123 -20.94 -3.61 2.37
C THR A 123 -20.39 -2.95 3.62
N GLN A 124 -19.79 -3.75 4.50
CA GLN A 124 -19.09 -3.22 5.66
C GLN A 124 -17.72 -2.71 5.22
N GLN A 125 -17.39 -1.49 5.62
CA GLN A 125 -16.19 -0.78 5.24
C GLN A 125 -15.49 -0.26 6.49
N VAL A 126 -14.16 -0.17 6.41
CA VAL A 126 -13.32 0.35 7.48
C VAL A 126 -12.45 1.43 6.88
N VAL A 127 -12.37 2.56 7.56
CA VAL A 127 -11.56 3.69 7.14
C VAL A 127 -10.25 3.64 7.91
N LEU A 128 -9.15 3.53 7.17
CA LEU A 128 -7.79 3.51 7.73
C LEU A 128 -7.09 4.82 7.38
N LEU A 129 -6.39 5.37 8.35
CA LEU A 129 -5.41 6.44 8.16
C LEU A 129 -4.02 5.84 8.09
N ILE A 130 -3.21 6.20 7.10
CA ILE A 130 -1.80 5.84 7.07
C ILE A 130 -1.01 6.83 7.94
N ASN A 131 -0.38 6.34 9.00
CA ASN A 131 0.35 7.19 9.95
C ASN A 131 1.79 7.45 9.49
N SER A 132 2.53 6.38 9.21
CA SER A 132 3.94 6.46 8.83
C SER A 132 4.30 5.37 7.82
N ILE A 133 5.28 5.69 6.99
CA ILE A 133 5.94 4.78 6.06
C ILE A 133 7.43 4.93 6.38
N GLU A 134 8.01 3.89 6.96
CA GLU A 134 9.41 3.83 7.37
C GLU A 134 10.12 2.78 6.54
N VAL A 135 11.33 3.11 6.12
CA VAL A 135 12.22 2.23 5.36
C VAL A 135 13.49 2.06 6.17
N ASN A 136 13.83 0.81 6.47
CA ASN A 136 15.07 0.42 7.12
C ASN A 136 16.12 0.07 6.05
N SER A 137 17.38 0.09 6.46
CA SER A 137 18.51 -0.35 5.65
C SER A 137 18.30 -1.75 5.08
N LEU A 138 18.72 -1.96 3.84
CA LEU A 138 18.70 -3.27 3.19
C LEU A 138 19.81 -4.12 3.81
N GLU A 139 19.45 -5.18 4.53
CA GLU A 139 20.38 -6.23 4.94
C GLU A 139 20.50 -7.24 3.78
N ASP A 140 21.75 -7.60 3.43
CA ASP A 140 22.11 -8.50 2.32
C ASP A 140 21.49 -9.90 2.40
#